data_AF-A0A2D5QKI2-F1
#
_entry.id   AF-A0A2D5QKI2-F1
#
_cell.length_a   1.000
_cell.length_b   1.000
_cell.length_c   1.000
_cell.angle_alpha   90.00
_cell.angle_beta   90.00
_cell.angle_gamma   90.00
#
_symmetry.space_group_name_H-M   'P 1'
#
loop_
_entity.id
_entity.type
_entity.pdbx_description
1 polymer ?
#
loop_
_entity_poly.entity_id
_entity_poly.type
_entity_poly.pdbx_seq_one_letter_code
_entity_poly.pdbx_strand_id
1 'polypeptide(L)'
;MLTILLHENFINAGLLIPILGILLPLLIVLVVFYFSSKETKYKYDALIEATKNIKDSEDVKGLLESFKKRKKSNTDYRKTGLVTMFTGVGLAFFGNYGLKNDIVFGVGLLVIFIGVGQMIAGYVYPNQADEINNAVENFEKK
;
A
#
# COMPACT_ATOMS: atom_id res chain seq x y z
N MET A 1 -5.42 -51.61 3.87
CA MET A 1 -5.05 -50.84 5.08
C MET A 1 -4.19 -49.62 4.75
N LEU A 2 -3.11 -49.77 3.98
CA LEU A 2 -2.23 -48.65 3.58
C LEU A 2 -2.93 -47.61 2.67
N THR A 3 -3.82 -48.03 1.79
CA THR A 3 -4.59 -47.16 0.88
C THR A 3 -5.66 -46.31 1.57
N ILE A 4 -6.19 -46.75 2.71
CA ILE A 4 -7.22 -46.02 3.47
C ILE A 4 -6.57 -44.91 4.31
N LEU A 5 -5.40 -45.18 4.90
CA LEU A 5 -4.59 -44.17 5.60
C LEU A 5 -4.07 -43.06 4.67
N LEU A 6 -3.70 -43.40 3.44
CA LEU A 6 -3.29 -42.43 2.43
C LEU A 6 -4.44 -41.53 1.99
N HIS A 7 -5.66 -42.08 1.93
CA HIS A 7 -6.86 -41.32 1.60
C HIS A 7 -7.26 -40.36 2.73
N GLU A 8 -7.26 -40.79 4.00
CA GLU A 8 -7.52 -39.89 5.14
C GLU A 8 -6.50 -38.76 5.25
N ASN A 9 -5.21 -39.04 5.04
CA ASN A 9 -4.18 -38.00 5.04
C ASN A 9 -4.36 -37.00 3.89
N PHE A 10 -4.81 -37.44 2.71
CA PHE A 10 -5.14 -36.54 1.59
C PHE A 10 -6.38 -35.69 1.87
N ILE A 11 -7.41 -36.24 2.53
CA ILE A 11 -8.61 -35.50 2.91
C ILE A 11 -8.28 -34.45 4.00
N ASN A 12 -7.44 -34.80 4.98
CA ASN A 12 -6.95 -33.87 5.99
C ASN A 12 -6.04 -32.77 5.40
N ALA A 13 -5.14 -33.14 4.47
CA ALA A 13 -4.32 -32.17 3.74
C ALA A 13 -5.18 -31.24 2.85
N GLY A 14 -6.24 -31.78 2.25
CA GLY A 14 -7.21 -31.02 1.46
C GLY A 14 -7.94 -29.93 2.24
N LEU A 15 -8.12 -30.10 3.56
CA LEU A 15 -8.68 -29.07 4.45
C LEU A 15 -7.62 -28.05 4.92
N LEU A 16 -6.38 -28.51 5.13
CA LEU A 16 -5.26 -27.67 5.59
C LEU A 16 -4.78 -26.66 4.53
N ILE A 17 -4.77 -27.04 3.25
CA ILE A 17 -4.32 -26.19 2.14
C ILE A 17 -5.10 -24.87 2.04
N PRO A 18 -6.46 -24.85 1.99
CA PRO A 18 -7.21 -23.60 1.91
C PRO A 18 -7.08 -22.76 3.19
N ILE A 19 -6.99 -23.39 4.36
CA ILE A 19 -6.79 -22.70 5.65
C ILE A 19 -5.46 -21.95 5.64
N LEU A 20 -4.36 -22.61 5.25
CA LEU A 20 -3.05 -21.99 5.17
C LEU A 20 -2.98 -20.92 4.07
N GLY A 21 -3.65 -21.14 2.94
CA GLY A 21 -3.72 -20.20 1.83
C GLY A 21 -4.35 -18.86 2.17
N ILE A 22 -5.32 -18.82 3.09
CA ILE A 22 -5.94 -17.58 3.58
C ILE A 22 -5.19 -17.00 4.78
N LEU A 23 -4.64 -17.87 5.65
CA LEU A 23 -3.97 -17.44 6.88
C LEU A 23 -2.64 -16.71 6.62
N LEU A 24 -1.86 -17.18 5.64
CA LEU A 24 -0.56 -16.58 5.29
C LEU A 24 -0.66 -15.11 4.84
N PRO A 25 -1.48 -14.74 3.83
CA PRO A 25 -1.59 -13.34 3.41
C PRO A 25 -2.17 -12.45 4.52
N LEU A 26 -3.09 -12.97 5.34
CA LEU A 26 -3.64 -12.24 6.48
C LEU A 26 -2.55 -11.88 7.51
N LEU A 27 -1.67 -12.83 7.81
CA LEU A 27 -0.56 -12.65 8.75
C LEU A 27 0.45 -11.62 8.22
N ILE A 28 0.78 -11.67 6.93
CA ILE A 28 1.67 -10.70 6.28
C ILE A 28 1.10 -9.27 6.42
N VAL A 29 -0.17 -9.07 6.10
CA VAL A 29 -0.82 -7.75 6.23
C VAL A 29 -0.79 -7.26 7.67
N LEU A 30 -1.05 -8.14 8.64
CA LEU A 30 -1.04 -7.78 10.06
C LEU A 30 0.35 -7.37 10.55
N VAL A 31 1.40 -8.07 10.12
CA VAL A 31 2.79 -7.71 10.45
C VAL A 31 3.17 -6.36 9.84
N VAL A 32 2.86 -6.14 8.56
CA VAL A 32 3.13 -4.85 7.90
C VAL A 32 2.38 -3.72 8.60
N PHE A 33 1.12 -3.92 8.95
CA PHE A 33 0.31 -2.92 9.65
C PHE A 33 0.86 -2.62 11.06
N TYR A 34 1.24 -3.65 11.80
CA TYR A 34 1.84 -3.50 13.13
C TYR A 34 3.12 -2.66 13.08
N PHE A 35 4.03 -2.99 12.15
CA PHE A 35 5.26 -2.23 11.95
C PHE A 35 4.98 -0.81 11.47
N SER A 36 4.11 -0.64 10.48
CA SER A 36 3.75 0.67 9.94
C SER A 36 3.20 1.60 11.03
N SER A 37 2.33 1.09 11.92
CA SER A 37 1.77 1.85 13.04
C SER A 37 2.83 2.30 14.04
N LYS A 38 3.77 1.41 14.40
CA LYS A 38 4.89 1.77 15.29
C LYS A 38 5.84 2.77 14.66
N GLU A 39 6.18 2.59 13.39
CA GLU A 39 7.11 3.45 12.67
C GLU A 39 6.61 4.90 12.63
N THR A 40 5.30 5.12 12.46
CA THR A 40 4.71 6.46 12.58
C THR A 40 4.93 7.06 13.96
N LYS A 41 4.71 6.32 15.04
CA LYS A 41 4.85 6.84 16.42
C LYS A 41 6.28 7.28 16.73
N TYR A 42 7.27 6.44 16.41
CA TYR A 42 8.69 6.79 16.61
C TYR A 42 9.10 8.03 15.83
N LYS A 43 8.58 8.21 14.60
CA LYS A 43 8.83 9.41 13.78
C LYS A 43 8.31 10.70 14.42
N TYR A 44 7.16 10.66 15.13
CA TYR A 44 6.64 11.84 15.84
C TYR A 44 7.38 12.09 17.15
N ASP A 45 7.68 11.05 17.92
CA ASP A 45 8.37 11.19 19.21
C ASP A 45 9.78 11.78 19.02
N ALA A 46 10.52 11.28 18.04
CA ALA A 46 11.83 11.84 17.67
C ALA A 46 11.73 13.31 17.23
N LEU A 47 10.63 13.70 16.59
CA LEU A 47 10.40 15.07 16.16
C LEU A 47 10.07 15.99 17.32
N ILE A 48 9.27 15.53 18.28
CA ILE A 48 8.96 16.25 19.53
C ILE A 48 10.23 16.42 20.38
N GLU A 49 11.06 15.39 20.45
CA GLU A 49 12.31 15.41 21.21
C GLU A 49 13.40 16.27 20.54
N ALA A 50 13.52 16.22 19.22
CA ALA A 50 14.36 17.15 18.45
C ALA A 50 13.88 18.60 18.62
N THR A 51 12.56 18.83 18.58
CA THR A 51 11.95 20.15 18.78
C THR A 51 12.23 20.72 20.17
N LYS A 52 12.21 19.90 21.22
CA LYS A 52 12.51 20.34 22.60
C LYS A 52 13.96 20.77 22.81
N ASN A 53 14.90 20.29 21.99
CA ASN A 53 16.31 20.65 22.06
C ASN A 53 16.68 21.90 21.24
N ILE A 54 15.78 22.37 20.36
CA ILE A 54 15.98 23.57 19.54
C ILE A 54 15.36 24.76 20.28
N LYS A 55 16.16 25.81 20.51
CA LYS A 55 15.75 27.01 21.27
C LYS A 55 14.99 28.05 20.43
N ASP A 56 15.02 27.93 19.10
CA ASP A 56 14.39 28.88 18.18
C ASP A 56 13.10 28.32 17.58
N SER A 57 12.01 29.08 17.70
CA SER A 57 10.65 28.67 17.28
C SER A 57 10.56 28.50 15.76
N GLU A 58 11.41 29.19 15.01
CA GLU A 58 11.40 29.23 13.54
C GLU A 58 11.97 27.94 12.93
N ASP A 59 13.08 27.41 13.47
CA ASP A 59 13.69 26.14 13.05
C ASP A 59 12.79 24.93 13.36
N VAL A 60 12.10 24.96 14.50
CA VAL A 60 11.09 23.97 14.89
C VAL A 60 9.94 23.96 13.88
N LYS A 61 9.48 25.15 13.48
CA LYS A 61 8.40 25.30 12.51
C LYS A 61 8.82 24.76 11.14
N GLY A 62 10.05 25.04 10.71
CA GLY A 62 10.63 24.49 9.47
C GLY A 62 10.76 22.95 9.50
N LEU A 63 11.21 22.37 10.60
CA LEU A 63 11.30 20.91 10.76
C LEU A 63 9.92 20.24 10.76
N LEU A 64 8.95 20.80 11.49
CA LEU A 64 7.58 20.30 11.52
C LEU A 64 6.91 20.39 10.14
N GLU A 65 7.13 21.50 9.43
CA GLU A 65 6.61 21.75 8.09
C GLU A 65 7.25 20.81 7.06
N SER A 66 8.56 20.53 7.15
CA SER A 66 9.27 19.56 6.31
C SER A 66 8.76 18.12 6.49
N PHE A 67 8.45 17.72 7.73
CA PHE A 67 7.89 16.40 8.03
C PHE A 67 6.43 16.28 7.58
N LYS A 68 5.64 17.34 7.76
CA LYS A 68 4.26 17.44 7.26
C LYS A 68 4.25 17.36 5.72
N LYS A 69 5.19 18.04 5.04
CA LYS A 69 5.45 17.92 3.60
C LYS A 69 5.82 16.50 3.20
N ARG A 70 6.77 15.86 3.90
CA ARG A 70 7.19 14.48 3.60
C ARG A 70 6.04 13.49 3.75
N LYS A 71 5.14 13.70 4.71
CA LYS A 71 3.89 12.92 4.85
C LYS A 71 2.87 13.26 3.76
N LYS A 72 2.82 14.52 3.30
CA LYS A 72 1.95 15.00 2.22
C LYS A 72 2.55 14.79 0.81
N SER A 73 3.77 14.26 0.67
CA SER A 73 4.38 13.78 -0.58
C SER A 73 3.67 12.52 -1.09
N ASN A 74 2.36 12.63 -1.20
CA ASN A 74 1.54 12.32 -2.33
C ASN A 74 1.87 10.99 -2.99
N THR A 75 1.05 10.00 -2.65
CA THR A 75 0.87 8.84 -3.52
C THR A 75 0.45 9.39 -4.88
N ASP A 76 1.36 9.33 -5.86
CA ASP A 76 1.00 9.70 -7.21
C ASP A 76 -0.07 8.72 -7.66
N TYR A 77 -1.33 9.18 -7.69
CA TYR A 77 -2.46 8.36 -8.14
C TYR A 77 -2.23 7.78 -9.54
N ARG A 78 -1.38 8.43 -10.35
CA ARG A 78 -0.89 7.93 -11.65
C ARG A 78 -0.02 6.67 -11.51
N LYS A 79 0.90 6.64 -10.54
CA LYS A 79 1.77 5.49 -10.26
C LYS A 79 0.96 4.37 -9.62
N THR A 80 0.11 4.72 -8.65
CA THR A 80 -0.76 3.76 -7.96
C THR A 80 -1.76 3.12 -8.94
N GLY A 81 -2.35 3.89 -9.86
CA GLY A 81 -3.26 3.35 -10.88
C GLY A 81 -2.59 2.38 -11.84
N LEU A 82 -1.35 2.65 -12.26
CA LEU A 82 -0.58 1.72 -13.09
C LEU A 82 -0.30 0.41 -12.36
N VAL A 83 0.15 0.49 -11.10
CA VAL A 83 0.44 -0.70 -10.28
C VAL A 83 -0.82 -1.54 -10.05
N THR A 84 -1.97 -0.91 -9.80
CA THR A 84 -3.25 -1.60 -9.65
C THR A 84 -3.67 -2.29 -10.95
N MET A 85 -3.50 -1.64 -12.12
CA MET A 85 -3.76 -2.29 -13.41
C MET A 85 -2.89 -3.53 -13.62
N PHE A 86 -1.58 -3.43 -13.39
CA PHE A 86 -0.66 -4.56 -13.54
C PHE A 86 -0.99 -5.71 -12.59
N THR A 87 -1.40 -5.39 -11.36
CA THR A 87 -1.90 -6.38 -10.41
C THR A 87 -3.16 -7.08 -10.94
N GLY A 88 -4.11 -6.32 -11.50
CA GLY A 88 -5.33 -6.87 -12.10
C GLY A 88 -5.07 -7.75 -13.32
N VAL A 89 -4.14 -7.34 -14.19
CA VAL A 89 -3.68 -8.17 -15.32
C VAL A 89 -3.06 -9.46 -14.81
N GLY A 90 -2.15 -9.39 -13.83
CA GLY A 90 -1.54 -10.56 -13.21
C GLY A 90 -2.58 -11.52 -12.63
N LEU A 91 -3.60 -10.99 -11.96
CA LEU A 91 -4.68 -11.79 -11.37
C LEU A 91 -5.59 -12.42 -12.44
N ALA A 92 -5.87 -11.71 -13.52
CA ALA A 92 -6.62 -12.24 -14.65
C ALA A 92 -5.85 -13.37 -15.36
N PHE A 93 -4.56 -13.17 -15.65
CA PHE A 93 -3.71 -14.22 -16.23
C PHE A 93 -3.58 -15.42 -15.28
N PHE A 94 -3.43 -15.20 -13.98
CA PHE A 94 -3.39 -16.28 -12.99
C PHE A 94 -4.71 -17.06 -12.90
N GLY A 95 -5.85 -16.37 -13.00
CA GLY A 95 -7.17 -17.01 -13.03
C GLY A 95 -7.37 -17.91 -14.25
N ASN A 96 -6.99 -17.43 -15.44
CA ASN A 96 -7.17 -18.17 -16.69
C ASN A 96 -6.14 -19.30 -16.87
N TYR A 97 -4.85 -19.02 -16.66
CA TYR A 97 -3.77 -19.98 -16.94
C TYR A 97 -3.32 -20.80 -15.73
N GLY A 98 -3.46 -20.29 -14.51
CA GLY A 98 -3.04 -20.97 -13.29
C GLY A 98 -4.14 -21.88 -12.73
N LEU A 99 -5.28 -21.29 -12.37
CA LEU A 99 -6.34 -21.99 -11.64
C LEU A 99 -7.50 -22.50 -12.54
N LYS A 100 -7.52 -22.12 -13.83
CA LYS A 100 -8.63 -22.40 -14.77
C LYS A 100 -10.00 -22.09 -14.16
N ASN A 101 -10.09 -20.95 -13.48
CA ASN A 101 -11.29 -20.54 -12.76
C ASN A 101 -11.75 -19.16 -13.22
N ASP A 102 -12.92 -19.12 -13.85
CA ASP A 102 -13.53 -17.92 -14.43
C ASP A 102 -13.81 -16.84 -13.36
N ILE A 103 -14.04 -17.24 -12.11
CA ILE A 103 -14.31 -16.30 -11.02
C ILE A 103 -13.06 -15.45 -10.75
N VAL A 104 -11.88 -16.06 -10.71
CA VAL A 104 -10.61 -15.36 -10.45
C VAL A 104 -10.25 -14.44 -11.62
N PHE A 105 -10.57 -14.87 -12.85
CA PHE A 105 -10.43 -14.03 -14.04
C PHE A 105 -11.32 -12.79 -13.97
N GLY A 106 -12.58 -12.94 -13.56
CA GLY A 106 -13.51 -11.83 -13.35
C GLY A 106 -13.04 -10.83 -12.29
N VAL A 107 -12.50 -11.31 -11.17
CA VAL A 107 -11.90 -10.44 -10.14
C VAL A 107 -10.70 -9.69 -10.71
N GLY A 108 -9.86 -10.34 -11.53
CA GLY A 108 -8.74 -9.68 -12.22
C GLY A 108 -9.19 -8.54 -13.13
N LEU A 109 -10.24 -8.75 -13.94
CA LEU A 109 -10.82 -7.68 -14.76
C LEU A 109 -11.32 -6.50 -13.91
N LEU A 110 -12.00 -6.78 -12.80
CA LEU A 110 -12.51 -5.74 -11.90
C LEU A 110 -11.36 -4.86 -11.37
N VAL A 111 -10.24 -5.48 -10.97
CA VAL A 111 -9.05 -4.76 -10.50
C VAL A 111 -8.43 -3.91 -11.62
N ILE A 112 -8.43 -4.36 -12.87
CA ILE A 112 -7.99 -3.54 -14.02
C ILE A 112 -8.87 -2.29 -14.15
N PHE A 113 -10.21 -2.44 -14.06
CA PHE A 113 -11.14 -1.31 -14.10
C PHE A 113 -10.88 -0.29 -12.98
N ILE A 114 -10.57 -0.75 -11.76
CA ILE A 114 -10.18 0.12 -10.66
C ILE A 114 -8.89 0.88 -11.00
N GLY A 115 -7.89 0.20 -11.56
CA GLY A 115 -6.65 0.82 -12.01
C GLY A 115 -6.86 1.91 -13.06
N VAL A 116 -7.78 1.71 -14.02
CA VAL A 116 -8.19 2.75 -14.99
C VAL A 116 -8.77 3.96 -14.28
N GLY A 117 -9.67 3.75 -13.33
CA GLY A 117 -10.24 4.84 -12.52
C GLY A 117 -9.18 5.64 -11.77
N GLN A 118 -8.20 4.97 -11.16
CA GLN A 118 -7.10 5.62 -10.44
C GLN A 118 -6.16 6.40 -11.37
N MET A 119 -5.88 5.88 -12.57
CA MET A 119 -5.10 6.61 -13.58
C MET A 119 -5.80 7.90 -14.01
N ILE A 120 -7.11 7.83 -14.28
CA ILE A 120 -7.90 9.01 -14.65
C ILE A 120 -7.94 10.01 -13.49
N ALA A 121 -8.18 9.54 -12.26
CA ALA A 121 -8.18 10.39 -11.08
C ALA A 121 -6.83 11.12 -10.87
N GLY A 122 -5.71 10.46 -11.16
CA GLY A 122 -4.38 11.06 -11.08
C GLY A 122 -4.09 12.11 -12.16
N TYR A 123 -4.83 12.12 -13.28
CA TYR A 123 -4.78 13.21 -14.26
C TYR A 123 -5.77 14.33 -13.92
N VAL A 124 -6.95 14.01 -13.36
CA VAL A 124 -8.00 14.97 -13.02
C VAL A 124 -7.66 15.77 -11.75
N TYR A 125 -6.98 15.16 -10.78
CA TYR A 125 -6.47 15.83 -9.58
C TYR A 125 -4.94 15.91 -9.64
N PRO A 126 -4.39 16.85 -10.44
CA PRO A 126 -2.96 17.03 -10.52
C PRO A 126 -2.45 17.61 -9.20
N ASN A 127 -1.52 16.90 -8.56
CA ASN A 127 -0.85 17.35 -7.33
C ASN A 127 0.19 18.46 -7.58
N GLN A 128 0.31 18.94 -8.82
CA GLN A 128 1.22 20.00 -9.25
C GLN A 128 0.96 21.33 -8.54
N ALA A 129 -0.29 21.59 -8.12
CA ALA A 129 -0.63 22.81 -7.39
C ALA A 129 0.12 22.93 -6.05
N ASP A 130 0.31 21.81 -5.33
CA ASP A 130 1.01 21.80 -4.04
C ASP A 130 2.54 22.00 -4.19
N GLU A 131 3.10 21.66 -5.36
CA GLU A 131 4.53 21.82 -5.68
C GLU A 131 4.86 23.27 -6.06
N ILE A 132 4.01 23.91 -6.87
CA ILE A 132 4.17 25.31 -7.28
C ILE A 132 3.97 26.25 -6.08
N ASN A 133 2.92 26.04 -5.26
CA ASN A 133 2.69 26.87 -4.07
C ASN A 133 3.88 26.81 -3.11
N ASN A 134 4.52 25.64 -3.00
CA ASN A 134 5.70 25.48 -2.18
C ASN A 134 6.95 26.14 -2.73
N ALA A 135 7.12 26.13 -4.05
CA ALA A 135 8.19 26.88 -4.67
C ALA A 135 8.02 28.37 -4.36
N VAL A 136 6.80 28.91 -4.56
CA VAL A 136 6.47 30.32 -4.29
C VAL A 136 6.67 30.68 -2.82
N GLU A 137 6.16 29.89 -1.88
CA GLU A 137 6.32 30.16 -0.44
C GLU A 137 7.79 30.13 0.01
N ASN A 138 8.62 29.27 -0.60
CA ASN A 138 10.07 29.27 -0.37
C ASN A 138 10.78 30.48 -1.00
N PHE A 139 10.23 31.07 -2.07
CA PHE A 139 10.74 32.33 -2.64
C PHE A 139 10.33 33.54 -1.82
N GLU A 140 9.16 33.53 -1.17
CA GLU A 140 8.68 34.64 -0.31
C GLU A 140 9.36 34.69 1.06
N LYS A 141 9.83 33.54 1.58
CA LYS A 141 10.57 33.47 2.85
C LYS A 141 12.06 33.83 2.71
N LYS A 142 12.54 34.19 1.51
CA LYS A 142 13.94 34.50 1.20
C LYS A 142 14.12 35.99 0.95
#